data_AF-A0A8C5GWE1-F1
#
_entry.id   AF-A0A8C5GWE1-F1
#
_cell.length_a   1.000
_cell.length_b   1.000
_cell.length_c   1.000
_cell.angle_alpha   90.00
_cell.angle_beta   90.00
_cell.angle_gamma   90.00
#
_symmetry.space_group_name_H-M   'P 1'
#
loop_
_entity.id
_entity.type
_entity.pdbx_description
1 polymer ?
#
loop_
_entity_poly.entity_id
_entity_poly.type
_entity_poly.pdbx_seq_one_letter_code
_entity_poly.pdbx_strand_id
1 'polypeptide(L)'
;RLSCLFYNLRNIFTYLYLLWLYKVCAVIPCFTVYLCCIVVMLHIFASHRQILDTSRYILFAYMLINDTLQITSSVLLFLFSMLQIKLSLVLCIPLLFVSTATFQSSPLILATMSLERYVAIIYPLQRPAAWRSDRTWVIILLVCVISCAYPMIDYAIGDVDPAITGFSTPVICTPGTLNSSPVQTLYRAACNFLFFTVVAIIILYTYVRILLETRKMRQDQASVNKAMYTVLLHGFQLLLCMLAFTRPITETLIVLHKDLNPADLFYINYFFFILLPRFLSPLIYGFRDQALRRHIQNSFLCCSKKRVQPCVRIKMQKNLLVSQKSKLGFVFSRIQRSVYSSQKK
;
A
#
# COMPACT_ATOMS: atom_id res chain seq x y z
N ARG A 1 48.40 26.57 3.16
CA ARG A 1 46.96 26.77 3.49
C ARG A 1 46.03 26.47 2.30
N LEU A 2 46.25 27.02 1.10
CA LEU A 2 45.40 26.73 -0.08
C LEU A 2 45.32 25.25 -0.48
N SER A 3 46.43 24.50 -0.43
CA SER A 3 46.45 23.07 -0.82
C SER A 3 45.65 22.18 0.14
N CYS A 4 45.59 22.54 1.42
CA CYS A 4 44.80 21.83 2.42
C CYS A 4 43.30 22.15 2.26
N LEU A 5 42.96 23.39 1.89
CA LEU A 5 41.59 23.79 1.54
C LEU A 5 41.09 23.05 0.28
N PHE A 6 41.92 22.96 -0.76
CA PHE A 6 41.60 22.24 -2.00
C PHE A 6 41.49 20.72 -1.82
N TYR A 7 42.29 20.14 -0.92
CA TYR A 7 42.18 18.72 -0.57
C TYR A 7 40.89 18.44 0.22
N ASN A 8 40.55 19.32 1.16
CA ASN A 8 39.33 19.20 1.96
C ASN A 8 38.07 19.41 1.10
N LEU A 9 38.05 20.40 0.20
CA LEU A 9 36.95 20.59 -0.76
C LEU A 9 36.77 19.39 -1.69
N ARG A 10 37.87 18.78 -2.15
CA ARG A 10 37.82 17.60 -3.04
C ARG A 10 37.32 16.38 -2.31
N ASN A 11 37.72 16.17 -1.05
CA ASN A 11 37.18 15.11 -0.20
C ASN A 11 35.69 15.32 0.11
N ILE A 12 35.27 16.55 0.37
CA ILE A 12 33.84 16.89 0.58
C ILE A 12 33.03 16.62 -0.70
N PHE A 13 33.52 17.05 -1.87
CA PHE A 13 32.84 16.81 -3.15
C PHE A 13 32.77 15.32 -3.49
N THR A 14 33.84 14.58 -3.22
CA THR A 14 33.89 13.12 -3.43
C THR A 14 32.95 12.39 -2.47
N TYR A 15 32.86 12.83 -1.21
CA TYR A 15 31.94 12.28 -0.22
C TYR A 15 30.47 12.53 -0.58
N LEU A 16 30.14 13.77 -1.00
CA LEU A 16 28.81 14.13 -1.50
C LEU A 16 28.42 13.31 -2.75
N TYR A 17 29.38 13.10 -3.67
CA TYR A 17 29.17 12.29 -4.86
C TYR A 17 28.98 10.79 -4.54
N LEU A 18 29.77 10.23 -3.62
CA LEU A 18 29.61 8.86 -3.12
C LEU A 18 28.26 8.66 -2.43
N LEU A 19 27.83 9.62 -1.61
CA LEU A 19 26.53 9.57 -0.94
C LEU A 19 25.38 9.66 -1.96
N TRP A 20 25.53 10.49 -2.99
CA TRP A 20 24.59 10.59 -4.10
C TRP A 20 24.48 9.27 -4.86
N LEU A 21 25.61 8.67 -5.25
CA LEU A 21 25.66 7.36 -5.89
C LEU A 21 25.02 6.28 -5.02
N TYR A 22 25.32 6.26 -3.71
CA TYR A 22 24.73 5.30 -2.78
C TYR A 22 23.20 5.40 -2.74
N LYS A 23 22.64 6.63 -2.63
CA LYS A 23 21.18 6.84 -2.60
C LYS A 23 20.51 6.34 -3.88
N VAL A 24 21.06 6.68 -5.04
CA VAL A 24 20.53 6.26 -6.35
C VAL A 24 20.66 4.75 -6.53
N CYS A 25 21.84 4.19 -6.23
CA CYS A 25 22.11 2.75 -6.30
C CYS A 25 21.35 1.92 -5.27
N ALA A 26 20.85 2.50 -4.18
CA ALA A 26 19.96 1.79 -3.25
C ALA A 26 18.51 1.81 -3.77
N VAL A 27 18.01 2.97 -4.21
CA VAL A 27 16.61 3.14 -4.60
C VAL A 27 16.27 2.42 -5.91
N ILE A 28 17.12 2.51 -6.94
CA ILE A 28 16.82 1.94 -8.27
C ILE A 28 16.69 0.41 -8.26
N PRO A 29 17.63 -0.36 -7.67
CA PRO A 29 17.50 -1.82 -7.60
C PRO A 29 16.34 -2.25 -6.73
N CYS A 30 16.10 -1.60 -5.58
CA CYS A 30 14.94 -1.88 -4.74
C CYS A 30 13.63 -1.66 -5.51
N PHE A 31 13.53 -0.56 -6.26
CA PHE A 31 12.38 -0.28 -7.11
C PHE A 31 12.20 -1.33 -8.21
N THR A 32 13.28 -1.74 -8.87
CA THR A 32 13.24 -2.76 -9.93
C THR A 32 12.77 -4.10 -9.38
N VAL A 33 13.30 -4.55 -8.23
CA VAL A 33 12.89 -5.78 -7.56
C VAL A 33 11.41 -5.71 -7.17
N TYR A 34 10.98 -4.58 -6.60
CA TYR A 34 9.57 -4.35 -6.27
C TYR A 34 8.66 -4.48 -7.49
N LEU A 35 8.98 -3.79 -8.60
CA LEU A 35 8.20 -3.87 -9.83
C LEU A 35 8.14 -5.30 -10.36
N CYS A 36 9.26 -6.02 -10.38
CA CYS A 36 9.30 -7.43 -10.77
C CYS A 36 8.35 -8.28 -9.91
N CYS A 37 8.35 -8.09 -8.58
CA CYS A 37 7.44 -8.78 -7.69
C CYS A 37 5.97 -8.46 -8.01
N ILE A 38 5.63 -7.17 -8.21
CA ILE A 38 4.28 -6.73 -8.55
C ILE A 38 3.81 -7.31 -9.89
N VAL A 39 4.64 -7.27 -10.92
CA VAL A 39 4.32 -7.83 -12.24
C VAL A 39 4.02 -9.32 -12.13
N VAL A 40 4.80 -10.07 -11.35
CA VAL A 40 4.54 -11.48 -11.09
C VAL A 40 3.20 -11.67 -10.35
N MET A 41 2.91 -10.86 -9.33
CA MET A 41 1.63 -10.93 -8.60
C MET A 41 0.43 -10.67 -9.53
N LEU A 42 0.50 -9.61 -10.32
CA LEU A 42 -0.56 -9.22 -11.25
C LEU A 42 -0.74 -10.27 -12.36
N HIS A 43 0.35 -10.83 -12.87
CA HIS A 43 0.31 -11.91 -13.85
C HIS A 43 -0.39 -13.16 -13.29
N ILE A 44 -0.13 -13.52 -12.03
CA ILE A 44 -0.82 -14.63 -11.37
C ILE A 44 -2.32 -14.33 -11.25
N PHE A 45 -2.71 -13.12 -10.86
CA PHE A 45 -4.13 -12.73 -10.80
C PHE A 45 -4.81 -12.74 -12.17
N ALA A 46 -4.12 -12.28 -13.22
CA ALA A 46 -4.63 -12.31 -14.59
C ALA A 46 -4.78 -13.75 -15.12
N SER A 47 -3.84 -14.63 -14.77
CA SER A 47 -3.82 -16.04 -15.19
C SER A 47 -4.91 -16.87 -14.49
N HIS A 48 -5.24 -16.52 -13.26
CA HIS A 48 -6.25 -17.22 -12.45
C HIS A 48 -7.43 -16.30 -12.13
N ARG A 49 -8.26 -16.00 -13.15
CA ARG A 49 -9.43 -15.12 -12.99
C ARG A 49 -10.41 -15.55 -11.90
N GLN A 50 -10.49 -16.84 -11.59
CA GLN A 50 -11.30 -17.38 -10.49
C GLN A 50 -10.90 -16.80 -9.10
N ILE A 51 -9.67 -16.31 -8.95
CA ILE A 51 -9.21 -15.66 -7.71
C ILE A 51 -9.83 -14.25 -7.57
N LEU A 52 -10.07 -13.56 -8.69
CA LEU A 52 -10.67 -12.22 -8.71
C LEU A 52 -12.19 -12.23 -8.42
N ASP A 53 -12.81 -13.41 -8.33
CA ASP A 53 -14.23 -13.54 -7.97
C ASP A 53 -14.52 -13.15 -6.52
N THR A 54 -13.49 -12.99 -5.68
CA THR A 54 -13.63 -12.54 -4.29
C THR A 54 -13.23 -11.07 -4.15
N SER A 55 -14.07 -10.26 -3.51
CA SER A 55 -13.82 -8.82 -3.29
C SER A 55 -12.50 -8.52 -2.57
N ARG A 56 -12.04 -9.42 -1.68
CA ARG A 56 -10.69 -9.40 -1.09
C ARG A 56 -9.59 -9.20 -2.11
N TYR A 57 -9.58 -9.98 -3.19
CA TYR A 57 -8.49 -9.98 -4.16
C TYR A 57 -8.60 -8.79 -5.11
N ILE A 58 -9.81 -8.31 -5.41
CA ILE A 58 -10.03 -7.07 -6.15
C ILE A 58 -9.45 -5.88 -5.37
N LEU A 59 -9.76 -5.78 -4.07
CA LEU A 59 -9.28 -4.70 -3.22
C LEU A 59 -7.76 -4.78 -3.00
N PHE A 60 -7.21 -5.99 -2.92
CA PHE A 60 -5.78 -6.22 -2.88
C PHE A 60 -5.08 -5.80 -4.18
N ALA A 61 -5.62 -6.16 -5.34
CA ALA A 61 -5.10 -5.71 -6.63
C ALA A 61 -5.13 -4.19 -6.76
N TYR A 62 -6.21 -3.55 -6.32
CA TYR A 62 -6.32 -2.08 -6.28
C TYR A 62 -5.23 -1.45 -5.39
N MET A 63 -4.98 -2.01 -4.20
CA MET A 63 -3.88 -1.56 -3.34
C MET A 63 -2.52 -1.68 -4.02
N LEU A 64 -2.22 -2.82 -4.67
CA LEU A 64 -0.96 -3.02 -5.38
C LEU A 64 -0.76 -1.99 -6.51
N ILE A 65 -1.82 -1.70 -7.27
CA ILE A 65 -1.78 -0.68 -8.33
C ILE A 65 -1.55 0.70 -7.71
N ASN A 66 -2.28 1.06 -6.65
CA ASN A 66 -2.12 2.35 -5.98
C ASN A 66 -0.72 2.54 -5.39
N ASP A 67 -0.17 1.51 -4.73
CA ASP A 67 1.19 1.56 -4.19
C ASP A 67 2.25 1.64 -5.30
N THR A 68 2.02 0.98 -6.44
CA THR A 68 2.90 1.07 -7.61
C THR A 68 2.89 2.48 -8.19
N LEU A 69 1.72 3.11 -8.34
CA LEU A 69 1.60 4.50 -8.80
C LEU A 69 2.27 5.47 -7.83
N GLN A 70 2.11 5.27 -6.53
CA GLN A 70 2.76 6.12 -5.54
C GLN A 70 4.28 5.98 -5.55
N ILE A 71 4.81 4.76 -5.54
CA ILE A 71 6.27 4.56 -5.56
C ILE A 71 6.86 5.05 -6.88
N THR A 72 6.20 4.81 -8.01
CA THR A 72 6.69 5.26 -9.32
C THR A 72 6.74 6.79 -9.38
N SER A 73 5.66 7.47 -9.00
CA SER A 73 5.63 8.93 -8.97
C SER A 73 6.62 9.52 -7.97
N SER A 74 6.78 8.90 -6.79
CA SER A 74 7.72 9.37 -5.77
C SER A 74 9.18 9.16 -6.17
N VAL A 75 9.53 8.02 -6.79
CA VAL A 75 10.88 7.76 -7.31
C VAL A 75 11.20 8.71 -8.46
N LEU A 76 10.25 8.97 -9.37
CA LEU A 76 10.45 9.96 -10.43
C LEU A 76 10.71 11.36 -9.86
N LEU A 77 9.87 11.83 -8.92
CA LEU A 77 10.07 13.12 -8.24
C LEU A 77 11.42 13.18 -7.52
N PHE A 78 11.81 12.10 -6.84
CA PHE A 78 13.11 12.00 -6.19
C PHE A 78 14.27 12.10 -7.20
N LEU A 79 14.22 11.37 -8.31
CA LEU A 79 15.24 11.42 -9.35
C LEU A 79 15.34 12.81 -9.99
N PHE A 80 14.21 13.44 -10.32
CA PHE A 80 14.20 14.80 -10.88
C PHE A 80 14.78 15.82 -9.90
N SER A 81 14.41 15.73 -8.63
CA SER A 81 14.96 16.59 -7.57
C SER A 81 16.46 16.37 -7.37
N MET A 82 16.93 15.11 -7.41
CA MET A 82 18.34 14.77 -7.21
C MET A 82 19.23 15.11 -8.40
N LEU A 83 18.69 15.05 -9.62
CA LEU A 83 19.37 15.43 -10.85
C LEU A 83 19.25 16.94 -11.15
N GLN A 84 18.52 17.69 -10.31
CA GLN A 84 18.23 19.11 -10.50
C GLN A 84 17.60 19.41 -11.87
N ILE A 85 16.82 18.44 -12.39
CA ILE A 85 16.12 18.57 -13.68
C ILE A 85 14.93 19.48 -13.48
N LYS A 86 14.88 20.57 -14.24
CA LYS A 86 13.74 21.48 -14.27
C LYS A 86 12.70 20.94 -15.25
N LEU A 87 11.47 20.76 -14.78
CA LEU A 87 10.34 20.30 -15.59
C LEU A 87 9.38 21.47 -15.84
N SER A 88 8.69 21.43 -16.98
CA SER A 88 7.59 22.35 -17.24
C SER A 88 6.46 22.10 -16.24
N LEU A 89 5.79 23.17 -15.82
CA LEU A 89 4.72 23.11 -14.82
C LEU A 89 3.59 22.13 -15.23
N VAL A 90 3.30 22.03 -16.53
CA VAL A 90 2.32 21.08 -17.12
C VAL A 90 2.63 19.61 -16.79
N LEU A 91 3.91 19.24 -16.65
CA LEU A 91 4.31 17.88 -16.27
C LEU A 91 4.43 17.73 -14.75
N CYS A 92 4.81 18.82 -14.09
CA CYS A 92 5.05 18.85 -12.65
C CYS A 92 3.77 18.69 -11.83
N ILE A 93 2.71 19.45 -12.17
CA ILE A 93 1.44 19.46 -11.43
C ILE A 93 0.78 18.08 -11.45
N PRO A 94 0.59 17.41 -12.60
CA PRO A 94 -0.01 16.07 -12.61
C PRO A 94 0.81 15.04 -11.83
N LEU A 95 2.14 15.12 -11.90
CA LEU A 95 3.02 14.20 -11.18
C LEU A 95 2.89 14.36 -9.66
N LEU A 96 2.90 15.60 -9.17
CA LEU A 96 2.66 15.91 -7.75
C LEU A 96 1.22 15.57 -7.33
N PHE A 97 0.24 15.78 -8.21
CA PHE A 97 -1.15 15.41 -7.98
C PHE A 97 -1.31 13.91 -7.78
N VAL A 98 -0.78 13.10 -8.70
CA VAL A 98 -0.84 11.64 -8.62
C VAL A 98 -0.15 11.15 -7.36
N SER A 99 1.03 11.70 -7.02
CA SER A 99 1.72 11.30 -5.80
C SER A 99 0.91 11.63 -4.54
N THR A 100 0.32 12.82 -4.47
CA THR A 100 -0.48 13.22 -3.30
C THR A 100 -1.77 12.41 -3.18
N ALA A 101 -2.49 12.20 -4.29
CA ALA A 101 -3.74 11.43 -4.33
C ALA A 101 -3.52 9.97 -3.92
N THR A 102 -2.48 9.32 -4.46
CA THR A 102 -2.19 7.91 -4.19
C THR A 102 -1.66 7.70 -2.77
N PHE A 103 -0.93 8.68 -2.23
CA PHE A 103 -0.50 8.68 -0.83
C PHE A 103 -1.70 8.68 0.13
N GLN A 104 -2.71 9.54 -0.10
CA GLN A 104 -3.94 9.57 0.68
C GLN A 104 -4.85 8.36 0.47
N SER A 105 -4.79 7.76 -0.71
CA SER A 105 -5.56 6.55 -1.01
C SER A 105 -5.12 5.36 -0.16
N SER A 106 -3.84 5.24 0.16
CA SER A 106 -3.30 4.09 0.92
C SER A 106 -4.01 3.83 2.26
N PRO A 107 -4.15 4.81 3.19
CA PRO A 107 -4.85 4.58 4.47
C PRO A 107 -6.34 4.26 4.28
N LEU A 108 -7.02 4.88 3.31
CA LEU A 108 -8.43 4.60 3.01
C LEU A 108 -8.64 3.18 2.46
N ILE A 109 -7.72 2.71 1.59
CA ILE A 109 -7.71 1.33 1.11
C ILE A 109 -7.54 0.36 2.28
N LEU A 110 -6.66 0.68 3.22
CA LEU A 110 -6.38 -0.13 4.41
C LEU A 110 -7.60 -0.26 5.34
N ALA A 111 -8.30 0.86 5.56
CA ALA A 111 -9.57 0.88 6.28
C ALA A 111 -10.60 0.00 5.57
N THR A 112 -10.72 0.13 4.25
CA THR A 112 -11.65 -0.65 3.43
C THR A 112 -11.33 -2.15 3.48
N MET A 113 -10.06 -2.54 3.46
CA MET A 113 -9.66 -3.95 3.62
C MET A 113 -10.04 -4.51 4.99
N SER A 114 -9.88 -3.71 6.04
CA SER A 114 -10.23 -4.08 7.41
C SER A 114 -11.75 -4.25 7.58
N LEU A 115 -12.52 -3.35 6.97
CA LEU A 115 -13.98 -3.47 6.87
C LEU A 115 -14.41 -4.71 6.07
N GLU A 116 -13.77 -5.03 4.94
CA GLU A 116 -14.09 -6.23 4.17
C GLU A 116 -13.88 -7.50 4.99
N ARG A 117 -12.78 -7.56 5.77
CA ARG A 117 -12.52 -8.67 6.70
C ARG A 117 -13.60 -8.77 7.76
N TYR A 118 -13.97 -7.65 8.37
CA TYR A 118 -15.02 -7.60 9.38
C TYR A 118 -16.36 -8.12 8.82
N VAL A 119 -16.82 -7.58 7.68
CA VAL A 119 -18.09 -7.98 7.05
C VAL A 119 -18.07 -9.46 6.66
N ALA A 120 -16.96 -9.97 6.14
CA ALA A 120 -16.82 -11.38 5.79
C ALA A 120 -16.91 -12.34 6.99
N ILE A 121 -16.53 -11.89 8.19
CA ILE A 121 -16.59 -12.69 9.43
C ILE A 121 -18.00 -12.64 10.03
N ILE A 122 -18.63 -11.45 10.06
CA ILE A 122 -19.96 -11.28 10.67
C ILE A 122 -21.08 -11.84 9.80
N TYR A 123 -21.00 -11.66 8.49
CA TYR A 123 -22.04 -12.03 7.53
C TYR A 123 -21.52 -13.04 6.50
N PRO A 124 -21.16 -14.27 6.92
CA PRO A 124 -20.58 -15.25 6.00
C PRO A 124 -21.57 -15.74 4.92
N LEU A 125 -22.88 -15.75 5.21
CA LEU A 125 -23.94 -16.28 4.32
C LEU A 125 -24.68 -15.20 3.52
N GLN A 126 -24.87 -14.01 4.07
CA GLN A 126 -25.54 -12.88 3.41
C GLN A 126 -24.61 -11.68 3.36
N ARG A 127 -23.61 -11.75 2.48
CA ARG A 127 -22.70 -10.63 2.27
C ARG A 127 -23.51 -9.42 1.75
N PRO A 128 -23.43 -8.25 2.40
CA PRO A 128 -24.12 -7.05 1.95
C PRO A 128 -23.77 -6.75 0.49
N ALA A 129 -24.74 -6.20 -0.26
CA ALA A 129 -24.61 -6.01 -1.71
C ALA A 129 -23.36 -5.21 -2.12
N ALA A 130 -22.94 -4.24 -1.30
CA ALA A 130 -21.75 -3.42 -1.56
C ALA A 130 -20.43 -4.22 -1.56
N TRP A 131 -20.34 -5.30 -0.78
CA TRP A 131 -19.10 -6.09 -0.61
C TRP A 131 -19.03 -7.32 -1.52
N ARG A 132 -20.02 -7.51 -2.38
CA ARG A 132 -19.98 -8.54 -3.42
C ARG A 132 -19.01 -8.11 -4.55
N SER A 133 -18.39 -9.07 -5.21
CA SER A 133 -17.36 -8.81 -6.24
C SER A 133 -17.89 -8.02 -7.44
N ASP A 134 -19.17 -8.17 -7.78
CA ASP A 134 -19.86 -7.41 -8.83
C ASP A 134 -19.95 -5.91 -8.51
N ARG A 135 -19.99 -5.53 -7.22
CA ARG A 135 -20.18 -4.12 -6.79
C ARG A 135 -19.02 -3.52 -6.01
N THR A 136 -17.97 -4.29 -5.74
CA THR A 136 -16.78 -3.80 -5.00
C THR A 136 -16.11 -2.61 -5.70
N TRP A 137 -16.21 -2.52 -7.03
CA TRP A 137 -15.74 -1.37 -7.81
C TRP A 137 -16.36 -0.04 -7.40
N VAL A 138 -17.59 -0.03 -6.88
CA VAL A 138 -18.24 1.18 -6.36
C VAL A 138 -17.50 1.70 -5.12
N ILE A 139 -17.08 0.79 -4.22
CA ILE A 139 -16.28 1.16 -3.05
C ILE A 139 -14.91 1.71 -3.48
N ILE A 140 -14.27 1.07 -4.46
CA ILE A 140 -13.00 1.52 -5.03
C ILE A 140 -13.14 2.93 -5.63
N LEU A 141 -14.22 3.17 -6.38
CA LEU A 141 -14.50 4.48 -6.95
C LEU A 141 -14.68 5.54 -5.87
N LEU A 142 -15.43 5.24 -4.80
CA LEU A 142 -15.61 6.15 -3.67
C LEU A 142 -14.29 6.50 -2.99
N VAL A 143 -13.44 5.49 -2.73
CA VAL A 143 -12.10 5.72 -2.16
C VAL A 143 -11.28 6.61 -3.09
N CYS A 144 -11.28 6.34 -4.39
CA CYS A 144 -10.57 7.14 -5.39
C CYS A 144 -11.05 8.60 -5.40
N VAL A 145 -12.37 8.83 -5.43
CA VAL A 145 -12.96 10.17 -5.44
C VAL A 145 -12.58 10.96 -4.19
N ILE A 146 -12.67 10.35 -3.00
CA ILE A 146 -12.29 11.00 -1.74
C ILE A 146 -10.80 11.37 -1.75
N SER A 147 -9.95 10.45 -2.21
CA SER A 147 -8.51 10.70 -2.30
C SER A 147 -8.11 11.75 -3.31
N CYS A 148 -8.82 11.86 -4.43
CA CYS A 148 -8.60 12.88 -5.45
C CYS A 148 -9.16 14.24 -5.05
N ALA A 149 -10.22 14.29 -4.24
CA ALA A 149 -10.78 15.55 -3.74
C ALA A 149 -9.77 16.32 -2.88
N TYR A 150 -8.97 15.63 -2.07
CA TYR A 150 -7.96 16.26 -1.22
C TYR A 150 -6.93 17.12 -2.01
N PRO A 151 -6.16 16.57 -2.97
CA PRO A 151 -5.23 17.35 -3.77
C PRO A 151 -5.97 18.38 -4.63
N MET A 152 -7.16 18.08 -5.16
CA MET A 152 -7.94 19.07 -5.92
C MET A 152 -8.21 20.34 -5.11
N ILE A 153 -8.65 20.21 -3.86
CA ILE A 153 -8.89 21.35 -2.97
C ILE A 153 -7.56 22.03 -2.60
N ASP A 154 -6.51 21.25 -2.33
CA ASP A 154 -5.20 21.77 -1.99
C ASP A 154 -4.56 22.60 -3.13
N TYR A 155 -4.74 22.19 -4.38
CA TYR A 155 -4.34 22.98 -5.56
C TYR A 155 -5.27 24.16 -5.83
N ALA A 156 -6.56 24.07 -5.49
CA ALA A 156 -7.48 25.20 -5.63
C ALA A 156 -7.21 26.32 -4.60
N ILE A 157 -6.69 25.96 -3.42
CA ILE A 157 -6.27 26.92 -2.38
C ILE A 157 -4.89 27.51 -2.70
N GLY A 158 -4.02 26.73 -3.37
CA GLY A 158 -2.67 27.17 -3.72
C GLY A 158 -2.69 28.16 -4.89
N ASP A 159 -2.18 29.36 -4.64
CA ASP A 159 -1.95 30.34 -5.73
C ASP A 159 -0.64 30.00 -6.44
N VAL A 160 -0.64 30.02 -7.78
CA VAL A 160 0.59 29.85 -8.57
C VAL A 160 1.44 31.10 -8.35
N ASP A 161 2.71 30.92 -8.01
CA ASP A 161 3.64 32.04 -7.79
C ASP A 161 3.54 33.06 -8.93
N PRO A 162 3.28 34.35 -8.66
CA PRO A 162 3.17 35.38 -9.70
C PRO A 162 4.45 35.54 -10.53
N ALA A 163 5.60 35.03 -10.06
CA ALA A 163 6.83 34.96 -10.84
C ALA A 163 6.81 33.90 -11.95
N ILE A 164 5.84 32.98 -11.94
CA ILE A 164 5.63 31.97 -12.98
C ILE A 164 4.76 32.59 -14.08
N THR A 165 5.40 33.26 -15.02
CA THR A 165 4.74 33.96 -16.14
C THR A 165 4.16 33.03 -17.22
N GLY A 166 3.98 31.73 -16.93
CA GLY A 166 3.29 30.78 -17.80
C GLY A 166 3.47 29.32 -17.39
N PHE A 167 2.52 28.45 -17.76
CA PHE A 167 2.55 26.99 -17.49
C PHE A 167 3.78 26.25 -18.08
N SER A 168 4.58 26.92 -18.92
CA SER A 168 5.80 26.36 -19.52
C SER A 168 7.09 26.76 -18.79
N THR A 169 7.03 27.51 -17.69
CA THR A 169 8.26 27.86 -16.95
C THR A 169 8.91 26.59 -16.38
N PRO A 170 10.23 26.41 -16.57
CA PRO A 170 10.95 25.25 -16.06
C PRO A 170 11.23 25.43 -14.56
N VAL A 171 10.64 24.58 -13.73
CA VAL A 171 10.80 24.64 -12.27
C VAL A 171 11.20 23.26 -11.72
N ILE A 172 11.91 23.24 -10.59
CA ILE A 172 12.21 21.99 -9.89
C ILE A 172 10.92 21.54 -9.21
N CYS A 173 10.49 20.30 -9.49
CA CYS A 173 9.30 19.72 -8.91
C CYS A 173 9.49 19.33 -7.45
N THR A 174 9.33 20.30 -6.56
CA THR A 174 9.26 20.04 -5.13
C THR A 174 7.88 20.42 -4.60
N PRO A 175 7.38 19.74 -3.56
CA PRO A 175 6.11 20.11 -2.95
C PRO A 175 6.05 21.53 -2.36
N GLY A 176 7.21 22.19 -2.20
CA GLY A 176 7.32 23.59 -1.75
C GLY A 176 7.42 24.60 -2.91
N THR A 177 7.50 24.15 -4.15
CA THR A 177 7.52 25.00 -5.36
C THR A 177 6.16 25.66 -5.61
N LEU A 178 5.08 25.03 -5.15
CA LEU A 178 3.76 25.65 -5.08
C LEU A 178 3.72 26.43 -3.77
N ASN A 179 3.56 27.75 -3.87
CA ASN A 179 3.65 28.69 -2.77
C ASN A 179 2.87 28.17 -1.54
N SER A 180 3.60 27.78 -0.49
CA SER A 180 3.00 27.20 0.71
C SER A 180 2.47 28.32 1.59
N SER A 181 1.26 28.79 1.31
CA SER A 181 0.57 29.71 2.22
C SER A 181 0.41 29.04 3.60
N PRO A 182 0.44 29.80 4.70
CA PRO A 182 0.20 29.24 6.04
C PRO A 182 -1.17 28.54 6.12
N VAL A 183 -2.15 29.02 5.34
CA VAL A 183 -3.48 28.40 5.19
C VAL A 183 -3.37 27.02 4.53
N GLN A 184 -2.58 26.86 3.47
CA GLN A 184 -2.38 25.58 2.80
C GLN A 184 -1.67 24.57 3.72
N THR A 185 -0.64 25.01 4.46
CA THR A 185 0.05 24.15 5.43
C THR A 185 -0.89 23.68 6.54
N LEU A 186 -1.71 24.58 7.08
CA LEU A 186 -2.72 24.24 8.09
C LEU A 186 -3.79 23.29 7.54
N TYR A 187 -4.28 23.53 6.32
CA TYR A 187 -5.24 22.66 5.64
C TYR A 187 -4.68 21.24 5.45
N ARG A 188 -3.46 21.12 4.92
CA ARG A 188 -2.78 19.82 4.74
C ARG A 188 -2.63 19.10 6.06
N ALA A 189 -2.17 19.77 7.11
CA ALA A 189 -2.00 19.19 8.44
C ALA A 189 -3.34 18.73 9.04
N ALA A 190 -4.37 19.57 8.99
CA ALA A 190 -5.69 19.27 9.54
C ALA A 190 -6.36 18.10 8.81
N CYS A 191 -6.39 18.12 7.48
CA CYS A 191 -6.95 17.03 6.69
C CYS A 191 -6.22 15.71 6.93
N ASN A 192 -4.89 15.70 6.94
CA ASN A 192 -4.10 14.50 7.24
C ASN A 192 -4.44 13.92 8.60
N PHE A 193 -4.50 14.78 9.62
CA PHE A 193 -4.86 14.39 10.98
C PHE A 193 -6.27 13.79 11.04
N LEU A 194 -7.25 14.41 10.35
CA LEU A 194 -8.62 13.92 10.27
C LEU A 194 -8.71 12.57 9.56
N PHE A 195 -8.14 12.45 8.35
CA PHE A 195 -8.11 11.20 7.59
C PHE A 195 -7.52 10.06 8.41
N PHE A 196 -6.38 10.32 9.05
CA PHE A 196 -5.73 9.34 9.89
C PHE A 196 -6.60 8.93 11.08
N THR A 197 -7.13 9.91 11.82
CA THR A 197 -7.95 9.64 13.01
C THR A 197 -9.15 8.77 12.65
N VAL A 198 -9.83 9.11 11.55
CA VAL A 198 -10.97 8.33 11.04
C VAL A 198 -10.54 6.90 10.69
N VAL A 199 -9.45 6.73 9.94
CA VAL A 199 -8.93 5.40 9.55
C VAL A 199 -8.50 4.57 10.76
N ALA A 200 -7.85 5.19 11.74
CA ALA A 200 -7.42 4.54 12.99
C ALA A 200 -8.63 4.06 13.80
N ILE A 201 -9.67 4.89 13.94
CA ILE A 201 -10.93 4.51 14.59
C ILE A 201 -11.57 3.32 13.88
N ILE A 202 -11.64 3.34 12.54
CA ILE A 202 -12.21 2.23 11.76
C ILE A 202 -11.43 0.93 11.98
N ILE A 203 -10.09 0.98 11.95
CA ILE A 203 -9.25 -0.22 12.15
C ILE A 203 -9.39 -0.74 13.59
N LEU A 204 -9.37 0.12 14.59
CA LEU A 204 -9.56 -0.27 15.99
C LEU A 204 -10.95 -0.86 16.23
N TYR A 205 -11.99 -0.21 15.69
CA TYR A 205 -13.37 -0.68 15.78
C TYR A 205 -13.54 -2.05 15.14
N THR A 206 -13.06 -2.23 13.90
CA THR A 206 -13.14 -3.52 13.21
C THR A 206 -12.37 -4.61 13.96
N TYR A 207 -11.20 -4.28 14.53
CA TYR A 207 -10.42 -5.19 15.36
C TYR A 207 -11.19 -5.69 16.59
N VAL A 208 -11.71 -4.76 17.41
CA VAL A 208 -12.45 -5.09 18.65
C VAL A 208 -13.67 -5.93 18.32
N ARG A 209 -14.42 -5.57 17.27
CA ARG A 209 -15.62 -6.32 16.86
C ARG A 209 -15.29 -7.72 16.36
N ILE A 210 -14.22 -7.90 15.58
CA ILE A 210 -13.77 -9.24 15.16
C ILE A 210 -13.38 -10.09 16.37
N LEU A 211 -12.66 -9.52 17.34
CA LEU A 211 -12.26 -10.24 18.55
C LEU A 211 -13.47 -10.68 19.40
N LEU A 212 -14.46 -9.81 19.57
CA LEU A 212 -15.67 -10.13 20.33
C LEU A 212 -16.48 -11.25 19.66
N GLU A 213 -16.65 -11.19 18.35
CA GLU A 213 -17.50 -12.15 17.62
C GLU A 213 -16.83 -13.51 17.46
N THR A 214 -15.51 -13.54 17.25
CA THR A 214 -14.74 -14.79 17.23
C THR A 214 -14.71 -15.49 18.59
N ARG A 215 -14.64 -14.72 19.70
CA ARG A 215 -14.77 -15.27 21.07
C ARG A 215 -16.14 -15.91 21.30
N LYS A 216 -17.22 -15.30 20.82
CA LYS A 216 -18.59 -15.85 20.94
C LYS A 216 -18.75 -17.18 20.20
N MET A 217 -18.11 -17.32 19.04
CA MET A 217 -18.26 -18.51 18.19
C MET A 217 -17.42 -19.73 18.61
N ARG A 218 -16.63 -19.65 19.71
CA ARG A 218 -15.61 -20.67 20.10
C ARG A 218 -14.78 -21.15 18.90
N GLN A 219 -14.46 -20.23 18.00
CA GLN A 219 -13.74 -20.56 16.78
C GLN A 219 -12.29 -20.93 17.11
N ASP A 220 -11.74 -21.90 16.39
CA ASP A 220 -10.41 -22.45 16.67
C ASP A 220 -9.35 -21.34 16.74
N GLN A 221 -8.61 -21.28 17.86
CA GLN A 221 -7.71 -20.17 18.22
C GLN A 221 -6.69 -19.86 17.11
N ALA A 222 -6.29 -20.88 16.35
CA ALA A 222 -5.40 -20.74 15.20
C ALA A 222 -6.00 -19.90 14.05
N SER A 223 -7.29 -20.05 13.78
CA SER A 223 -8.00 -19.27 12.75
C SER A 223 -8.19 -17.81 13.16
N VAL A 224 -8.44 -17.58 14.45
CA VAL A 224 -8.55 -16.24 15.07
C VAL A 224 -7.21 -15.52 15.01
N ASN A 225 -6.12 -16.16 15.44
CA ASN A 225 -4.78 -15.59 15.37
C ASN A 225 -4.38 -15.23 13.93
N LYS A 226 -4.76 -16.07 12.95
CA LYS A 226 -4.49 -15.78 11.54
C LYS A 226 -5.24 -14.54 11.04
N ALA A 227 -6.47 -14.29 11.48
CA ALA A 227 -7.24 -13.08 11.13
C ALA A 227 -6.73 -11.84 11.89
N MET A 228 -6.30 -12.00 13.14
CA MET A 228 -5.76 -10.91 13.97
C MET A 228 -4.40 -10.41 13.49
N TYR A 229 -3.53 -11.30 13.03
CA TYR A 229 -2.24 -10.91 12.44
C TYR A 229 -2.42 -9.94 11.27
N THR A 230 -3.51 -10.09 10.52
CA THR A 230 -3.83 -9.26 9.35
C THR A 230 -4.19 -7.85 9.73
N VAL A 231 -5.04 -7.70 10.74
CA VAL A 231 -5.51 -6.40 11.23
C VAL A 231 -4.40 -5.69 11.97
N LEU A 232 -3.59 -6.42 12.75
CA LEU A 232 -2.42 -5.87 13.43
C LEU A 232 -1.37 -5.38 12.43
N LEU A 233 -1.19 -6.09 11.33
CA LEU A 233 -0.30 -5.67 10.25
C LEU A 233 -0.81 -4.43 9.52
N HIS A 234 -2.11 -4.34 9.27
CA HIS A 234 -2.74 -3.11 8.79
C HIS A 234 -2.52 -1.95 9.79
N GLY A 235 -2.66 -2.19 11.10
CA GLY A 235 -2.35 -1.19 12.14
C GLY A 235 -0.88 -0.76 12.16
N PHE A 236 0.05 -1.70 12.03
CA PHE A 236 1.49 -1.42 11.94
C PHE A 236 1.84 -0.61 10.70
N GLN A 237 1.26 -0.97 9.56
CA GLN A 237 1.44 -0.23 8.32
C GLN A 237 0.87 1.19 8.41
N LEU A 238 -0.28 1.36 9.06
CA LEU A 238 -0.85 2.67 9.35
C LEU A 238 0.09 3.51 10.24
N LEU A 239 0.69 2.91 11.27
CA LEU A 239 1.66 3.57 12.16
C LEU A 239 2.92 4.02 11.39
N LEU A 240 3.42 3.17 10.49
CA LEU A 240 4.55 3.53 9.63
C LEU A 240 4.20 4.67 8.68
N CYS A 241 2.99 4.67 8.11
CA CYS A 241 2.50 5.79 7.30
C CYS A 241 2.41 7.08 8.12
N MET A 242 2.02 7.04 9.41
CA MET A 242 2.03 8.23 10.28
C MET A 242 3.41 8.81 10.48
N LEU A 243 4.39 7.94 10.67
CA LEU A 243 5.77 8.35 10.82
C LEU A 243 6.32 9.00 9.54
N ALA A 244 5.66 8.89 8.39
CA ALA A 244 6.03 9.61 7.16
C ALA A 244 5.45 11.04 7.06
N PHE A 245 4.41 11.37 7.84
CA PHE A 245 3.80 12.71 7.86
C PHE A 245 4.55 13.69 8.78
N THR A 246 5.69 13.27 9.29
CA THR A 246 6.54 13.97 10.25
C THR A 246 7.39 15.08 9.65
N ARG A 247 6.95 15.79 8.60
CA ARG A 247 7.58 17.06 8.22
C ARG A 247 7.83 17.98 9.42
N PRO A 248 6.86 18.22 10.33
CA PRO A 248 7.12 19.02 11.53
C PRO A 248 8.16 18.38 12.46
N ILE A 249 8.18 17.05 12.62
CA ILE A 249 9.21 16.38 13.46
C ILE A 249 10.58 16.44 12.78
N THR A 250 10.65 16.38 11.45
CA THR A 250 11.90 16.51 10.68
C THR A 250 12.46 17.92 10.84
N GLU A 251 11.61 18.95 10.77
CA GLU A 251 11.99 20.33 11.10
C GLU A 251 12.44 20.48 12.55
N THR A 252 11.75 19.84 13.50
CA THR A 252 12.14 19.88 14.92
C THR A 252 13.48 19.16 15.17
N LEU A 253 13.73 18.04 14.46
CA LEU A 253 14.99 17.30 14.52
C LEU A 253 16.13 18.06 13.86
N ILE A 254 15.89 18.79 12.77
CA ILE A 254 16.86 19.71 12.15
C ILE A 254 17.23 20.84 13.12
N VAL A 255 16.26 21.37 13.87
CA VAL A 255 16.51 22.39 14.90
C VAL A 255 17.29 21.81 16.09
N LEU A 256 17.00 20.57 16.48
CA LEU A 256 17.63 19.90 17.63
C LEU A 256 19.03 19.35 17.33
N HIS A 257 19.29 18.92 16.10
CA HIS A 257 20.58 18.40 15.63
C HIS A 257 21.11 19.24 14.47
N LYS A 258 21.74 20.38 14.79
CA LYS A 258 22.34 21.30 13.80
C LYS A 258 23.46 20.69 12.96
N ASP A 259 24.06 19.59 13.41
CA ASP A 259 25.19 18.94 12.73
C ASP A 259 24.77 17.97 11.62
N LEU A 260 23.47 17.65 11.52
CA LEU A 260 22.96 16.75 10.49
C LEU A 260 22.50 17.53 9.26
N ASN A 261 22.97 17.10 8.09
CA ASN A 261 22.59 17.70 6.82
C ASN A 261 21.09 17.43 6.54
N PRO A 262 20.26 18.46 6.36
CA PRO A 262 18.81 18.30 6.24
C PRO A 262 18.38 17.42 5.05
N ALA A 263 19.16 17.42 3.96
CA ALA A 263 18.91 16.56 2.80
C ALA A 263 19.04 15.06 3.10
N ASP A 264 19.87 14.69 4.08
CA ASP A 264 20.04 13.30 4.50
C ASP A 264 18.88 12.85 5.40
N LEU A 265 18.41 13.74 6.28
CA LEU A 265 17.22 13.50 7.09
C LEU A 265 15.96 13.32 6.25
N PHE A 266 15.74 14.17 5.23
CA PHE A 266 14.62 14.00 4.29
C PHE A 266 14.70 12.67 3.52
N TYR A 267 15.90 12.26 3.10
CA TYR A 267 16.10 10.98 2.42
C TYR A 267 15.83 9.78 3.34
N ILE A 268 16.34 9.80 4.58
CA ILE A 268 16.11 8.73 5.56
C ILE A 268 14.62 8.62 5.87
N ASN A 269 13.94 9.77 6.09
CA ASN A 269 12.51 9.78 6.34
C ASN A 269 11.72 9.18 5.16
N TYR A 270 12.03 9.61 3.94
CA TYR A 270 11.44 9.07 2.71
C TYR A 270 11.68 7.56 2.57
N PHE A 271 12.92 7.09 2.78
CA PHE A 271 13.25 5.69 2.60
C PHE A 271 12.55 4.77 3.62
N PHE A 272 12.65 5.10 4.91
CA PHE A 272 12.16 4.23 5.98
C PHE A 272 10.66 4.33 6.21
N PHE A 273 10.05 5.51 6.03
CA PHE A 273 8.64 5.71 6.36
C PHE A 273 7.72 5.73 5.14
N ILE A 274 8.25 5.98 3.93
CA ILE A 274 7.44 5.97 2.70
C ILE A 274 7.72 4.72 1.86
N LEU A 275 8.99 4.42 1.57
CA LEU A 275 9.36 3.32 0.67
C LEU A 275 9.27 1.95 1.35
N LEU A 276 9.94 1.79 2.49
CA LEU A 276 10.03 0.51 3.18
C LEU A 276 8.66 -0.11 3.51
N PRO A 277 7.66 0.62 4.05
CA PRO A 277 6.37 0.01 4.39
C PRO A 277 5.61 -0.46 3.14
N ARG A 278 5.75 0.27 2.03
CA ARG A 278 5.09 -0.06 0.74
C ARG A 278 5.78 -1.22 0.04
N PHE A 279 7.11 -1.35 0.14
CA PHE A 279 7.84 -2.53 -0.34
C PHE A 279 7.49 -3.79 0.46
N LEU A 280 7.31 -3.66 1.77
CA LEU A 280 6.94 -4.77 2.63
C LEU A 280 5.51 -5.26 2.38
N SER A 281 4.62 -4.39 1.91
CA SER A 281 3.19 -4.72 1.74
C SER A 281 2.98 -5.92 0.81
N PRO A 282 3.36 -5.91 -0.48
CA PRO A 282 3.17 -7.07 -1.36
C PRO A 282 3.92 -8.31 -0.88
N LEU A 283 5.07 -8.13 -0.23
CA LEU A 283 5.88 -9.22 0.30
C LEU A 283 5.13 -9.97 1.41
N ILE A 284 4.57 -9.21 2.36
CA ILE A 284 3.76 -9.72 3.45
C ILE A 284 2.52 -10.44 2.90
N TYR A 285 1.77 -9.80 2.00
CA TYR A 285 0.55 -10.41 1.46
C TYR A 285 0.85 -11.63 0.58
N GLY A 286 1.95 -11.59 -0.18
CA GLY A 286 2.34 -12.68 -1.07
C GLY A 286 2.91 -13.90 -0.35
N PHE A 287 3.68 -13.70 0.73
CA PHE A 287 4.13 -14.83 1.56
C PHE A 287 3.03 -15.41 2.45
N ARG A 288 2.04 -14.59 2.82
CA ARG A 288 0.96 -15.01 3.70
C ARG A 288 -0.04 -15.96 3.04
N ASP A 289 -0.29 -15.81 1.74
CA ASP A 289 -1.18 -16.72 1.02
C ASP A 289 -0.42 -17.95 0.52
N GLN A 290 -0.77 -19.14 1.04
CA GLN A 290 -0.14 -20.40 0.64
C GLN A 290 -0.35 -20.70 -0.85
N ALA A 291 -1.46 -20.27 -1.45
CA ALA A 291 -1.70 -20.44 -2.87
C ALA A 291 -0.74 -19.56 -3.68
N LEU A 292 -0.64 -18.27 -3.32
CA LEU A 292 0.24 -17.32 -3.99
C LEU A 292 1.71 -17.69 -3.80
N ARG A 293 2.12 -18.09 -2.59
CA ARG A 293 3.47 -18.57 -2.30
C ARG A 293 3.87 -19.75 -3.17
N ARG A 294 2.98 -20.73 -3.40
CA ARG A 294 3.26 -21.87 -4.29
C ARG A 294 3.41 -21.41 -5.74
N HIS A 295 2.56 -20.50 -6.23
CA HIS A 295 2.68 -19.96 -7.59
C HIS A 295 3.96 -19.12 -7.77
N ILE A 296 4.34 -18.32 -6.78
CA ILE A 296 5.59 -17.57 -6.75
C ILE A 296 6.79 -18.52 -6.79
N GLN A 297 6.84 -19.50 -5.88
CA GLN A 297 7.91 -20.48 -5.83
C GLN A 297 8.03 -21.25 -7.16
N ASN A 298 6.91 -21.68 -7.74
CA ASN A 298 6.91 -22.37 -9.02
C ASN A 298 7.36 -21.47 -10.18
N SER A 299 7.03 -20.18 -10.17
CA SER A 299 7.46 -19.22 -11.20
C SER A 299 8.97 -18.95 -11.12
N PHE A 300 9.51 -18.76 -9.91
CA PHE A 300 10.95 -18.61 -9.69
C PHE A 300 11.74 -19.88 -10.04
N LEU A 301 11.19 -21.07 -9.74
CA LEU A 301 11.79 -22.35 -10.11
C LEU A 301 11.70 -22.65 -11.62
N CYS A 302 10.63 -22.22 -12.30
CA CYS A 302 10.50 -22.33 -13.76
C CYS A 302 11.46 -21.41 -14.51
N CYS A 303 11.74 -20.20 -14.00
CA CYS A 303 12.77 -19.33 -14.59
C CYS A 303 14.18 -19.94 -14.53
N SER A 304 14.44 -20.83 -13.56
CA SER A 304 15.72 -21.54 -13.46
C SER A 304 15.81 -22.80 -14.34
N LYS A 305 14.70 -23.24 -14.94
CA LYS A 305 14.63 -24.41 -15.82
C LYS A 305 14.02 -24.05 -17.18
N LYS A 306 14.68 -23.18 -17.95
CA LYS A 306 14.48 -23.16 -19.41
C LYS A 306 15.17 -24.39 -20.02
N ARG A 307 14.50 -25.55 -19.95
CA ARG A 307 14.67 -26.62 -20.93
C ARG A 307 13.29 -27.22 -21.20
N VAL A 308 12.80 -26.93 -22.41
CA VAL A 308 11.70 -27.51 -23.19
C VAL A 308 10.94 -28.68 -22.52
N GLN A 309 9.66 -28.48 -22.14
CA GLN A 309 8.50 -29.34 -22.50
C GLN A 309 7.18 -28.87 -21.85
N PRO A 310 6.00 -29.26 -22.41
CA PRO A 310 4.78 -28.46 -22.40
C PRO A 310 3.89 -28.59 -21.17
N CYS A 311 2.99 -27.61 -21.06
CA CYS A 311 1.89 -27.44 -20.12
C CYS A 311 1.23 -28.77 -19.68
N VAL A 312 1.55 -29.22 -18.47
CA VAL A 312 0.78 -30.27 -17.78
C VAL A 312 -0.50 -29.64 -17.25
N ARG A 313 -1.61 -29.96 -17.94
CA ARG A 313 -2.98 -29.79 -17.48
C ARG A 313 -3.16 -30.45 -16.10
N ILE A 314 -3.06 -29.66 -15.03
CA ILE A 314 -3.31 -30.15 -13.66
C ILE A 314 -4.81 -30.45 -13.51
N LYS A 315 -5.07 -31.76 -13.44
CA LYS A 315 -6.34 -32.42 -13.18
C LYS A 315 -6.79 -32.18 -11.72
N MET A 316 -7.18 -30.95 -11.37
CA MET A 316 -7.84 -30.66 -10.08
C MET A 316 -9.36 -30.85 -10.19
N GLN A 317 -9.82 -32.09 -10.37
CA GLN A 317 -11.26 -32.40 -10.28
C GLN A 317 -11.60 -33.71 -9.56
N LYS A 318 -10.63 -34.44 -8.99
CA LYS A 318 -10.92 -35.68 -8.25
C LYS A 318 -10.83 -35.57 -6.72
N ASN A 319 -10.18 -34.54 -6.15
CA ASN A 319 -10.04 -34.44 -4.68
C ASN A 319 -11.11 -33.55 -4.00
N LEU A 320 -11.84 -32.73 -4.78
CA LEU A 320 -12.95 -31.91 -4.26
C LEU A 320 -14.24 -32.73 -4.07
N LEU A 321 -14.45 -33.81 -4.83
CA LEU A 321 -15.60 -34.69 -4.68
C LEU A 321 -15.49 -35.64 -3.47
N VAL A 322 -14.28 -35.98 -3.03
CA VAL A 322 -14.08 -36.83 -1.83
C VAL A 322 -14.19 -36.01 -0.53
N SER A 323 -13.75 -34.74 -0.54
CA SER A 323 -13.87 -33.86 0.64
C SER A 323 -15.27 -33.22 0.78
N GLN A 324 -15.99 -32.97 -0.32
CA GLN A 324 -17.41 -32.57 -0.22
C GLN A 324 -18.32 -33.72 0.20
N LYS A 325 -18.07 -34.97 -0.20
CA LYS A 325 -18.85 -36.12 0.29
C LYS A 325 -18.70 -36.35 1.80
N SER A 326 -17.51 -36.11 2.38
CA SER A 326 -17.32 -36.28 3.84
C SER A 326 -17.95 -35.15 4.67
N LYS A 327 -17.96 -33.90 4.15
CA LYS A 327 -18.65 -32.78 4.83
C LYS A 327 -20.17 -32.80 4.66
N LEU A 328 -20.68 -33.25 3.51
CA LEU A 328 -22.14 -33.37 3.31
C LEU A 328 -22.73 -34.52 4.15
N GLY A 329 -22.02 -35.63 4.31
CA GLY A 329 -22.42 -36.73 5.21
C GLY A 329 -22.48 -36.34 6.69
N PHE A 330 -21.61 -35.42 7.13
CA PHE A 330 -21.62 -34.91 8.52
C PHE A 330 -22.73 -33.88 8.79
N VAL A 331 -23.16 -33.14 7.76
CA VAL A 331 -24.27 -32.19 7.87
C VAL A 331 -25.62 -32.90 7.80
N PHE A 332 -25.76 -33.92 6.93
CA PHE A 332 -26.99 -34.71 6.83
C PHE A 332 -27.28 -35.53 8.10
N SER A 333 -26.24 -36.11 8.73
CA SER A 333 -26.37 -36.86 9.98
C SER A 333 -26.69 -35.98 11.21
N ARG A 334 -26.41 -34.67 11.18
CA ARG A 334 -26.84 -33.71 12.21
C ARG A 334 -28.29 -33.24 12.02
N ILE A 335 -28.74 -33.09 10.77
CA ILE A 335 -30.12 -32.68 10.48
C ILE A 335 -31.09 -33.84 10.78
N GLN A 336 -30.72 -35.08 10.46
CA GLN A 336 -31.58 -36.26 10.72
C GLN A 336 -31.73 -36.55 12.22
N ARG A 337 -30.72 -36.22 13.05
CA ARG A 337 -30.79 -36.32 14.53
C ARG A 337 -31.64 -35.21 15.17
N SER A 338 -31.72 -34.04 14.53
CA SER A 338 -32.58 -32.91 14.95
C SER A 338 -34.06 -33.20 14.67
N VAL A 339 -34.37 -33.79 13.51
CA VAL A 339 -35.75 -34.09 13.11
C VAL A 339 -36.37 -35.25 13.92
N TYR A 340 -35.59 -36.26 14.31
CA TYR A 340 -36.09 -37.36 15.15
C TYR A 340 -36.35 -36.97 16.62
N SER A 341 -35.71 -35.89 17.10
CA SER A 341 -35.94 -35.34 18.45
C SER A 341 -37.23 -34.51 18.55
N SER A 342 -37.80 -34.07 17.42
CA SER A 342 -39.00 -33.22 17.39
C SER A 342 -40.30 -34.00 17.15
N GLN A 343 -40.22 -35.31 16.92
CA GLN A 343 -41.36 -36.22 16.73
C GLN A 343 -41.67 -37.09 17.96
N LYS A 344 -40.96 -36.88 19.08
CA LYS A 344 -41.13 -37.65 20.33
C LYS A 344 -41.50 -36.79 21.55
N LYS A 345 -42.12 -35.63 21.31
CA LYS A 345 -42.74 -34.79 22.34
C LYS A 345 -44.22 -34.62 22.05
#